data_AF-A0A5C3QY43-F1
#
_entry.id   AF-A0A5C3QY43-F1
#
_cell.length_a   1.000
_cell.length_b   1.000
_cell.length_c   1.000
_cell.angle_alpha   90.00
_cell.angle_beta   90.00
_cell.angle_gamma   90.00
#
_symmetry.space_group_name_H-M   'P 1'
#
loop_
_entity.id
_entity.type
_entity.pdbx_description
1 polymer ?
#
loop_
_entity_poly.entity_id
_entity_poly.type
_entity_poly.pdbx_seq_one_letter_code
_entity_poly.pdbx_strand_id
1 'polypeptide(L)'
;MDPGARFWRVYLDEAAEFDLDTVENIKDTVDVILAFAGLFSAIVITLVVLTATALQLDHPKVTNILLMELIAIQRVVATGGSINQITPSLLNAESPSYSTAESTDYWVNGL
;
A
#
# COMPACT_ATOMS: atom_id res chain seq x y z
N MET A 1 -22.00 -60.34 26.75
CA MET A 1 -21.45 -58.98 26.77
C MET A 1 -19.95 -59.13 26.79
N ASP A 2 -19.31 -59.02 25.62
CA ASP A 2 -17.86 -59.21 25.52
C ASP A 2 -17.15 -58.06 26.24
N PRO A 3 -16.18 -58.33 27.15
CA PRO A 3 -15.48 -57.30 27.91
C PRO A 3 -14.85 -56.18 27.06
N GLY A 4 -14.48 -56.48 25.80
CA GLY A 4 -13.90 -55.51 24.88
C GLY A 4 -14.87 -54.42 24.39
N ALA A 5 -16.18 -54.69 24.38
CA ALA A 5 -17.18 -53.73 23.89
C ALA A 5 -17.34 -52.49 24.79
N ARG A 6 -17.01 -52.62 26.08
CA ARG A 6 -17.10 -51.51 27.04
C ARG A 6 -15.89 -50.59 26.97
N PHE A 7 -14.70 -51.16 26.73
CA PHE A 7 -13.46 -50.39 26.58
C PHE A 7 -13.54 -49.45 25.37
N TRP A 8 -13.97 -49.95 24.21
CA TRP A 8 -14.11 -49.14 23.00
C TRP A 8 -15.07 -47.98 23.17
N ARG A 9 -16.16 -48.17 23.92
CA ARG A 9 -17.11 -47.09 24.16
C ARG A 9 -16.55 -46.00 25.06
N VAL A 10 -15.80 -46.37 26.10
CA VAL A 10 -15.11 -45.40 26.98
C VAL A 10 -13.98 -44.70 26.22
N TYR A 11 -13.21 -45.43 25.42
CA TYR A 11 -12.13 -44.85 24.61
C TYR A 11 -12.67 -43.84 23.59
N LEU A 12 -13.77 -44.15 22.90
CA LEU A 12 -14.37 -43.23 21.93
C LEU A 12 -14.97 -41.99 22.59
N ASP A 13 -15.50 -42.11 23.80
CA ASP A 13 -16.04 -40.99 24.57
C ASP A 13 -14.91 -40.03 24.98
N GLU A 14 -13.82 -40.56 25.54
CA GLU A 14 -12.63 -39.79 25.93
C GLU A 14 -11.93 -39.17 24.71
N ALA A 15 -11.83 -39.91 23.60
CA ALA A 15 -11.24 -39.41 22.37
C ALA A 15 -12.08 -38.26 21.77
N ALA A 16 -13.41 -38.36 21.83
CA ALA A 16 -14.30 -37.30 21.36
C ALA A 16 -14.17 -36.03 22.22
N GLU A 17 -14.04 -36.17 23.54
CA GLU A 17 -13.82 -35.03 24.45
C GLU A 17 -12.46 -34.35 24.18
N PHE A 18 -11.40 -35.14 24.01
CA PHE A 18 -10.06 -34.65 23.68
C PHE A 18 -10.01 -33.94 22.31
N ASP A 19 -10.65 -34.51 21.29
CA ASP A 19 -10.72 -33.90 19.96
C ASP A 19 -11.49 -32.57 20.00
N LEU A 20 -12.57 -32.48 20.78
CA LEU A 20 -13.36 -31.27 20.93
C LEU A 20 -12.54 -30.16 21.59
N ASP A 21 -11.88 -30.46 22.71
CA ASP A 21 -10.96 -29.52 23.40
C ASP A 21 -9.84 -29.05 22.47
N THR A 22 -9.25 -29.98 21.72
CA THR A 22 -8.19 -29.66 20.75
C THR A 22 -8.70 -28.73 19.64
N VAL A 23 -9.89 -28.98 19.09
CA VAL A 23 -10.50 -28.13 18.06
C VAL A 23 -10.83 -26.74 18.59
N GLU A 24 -11.34 -26.65 19.83
CA GLU A 24 -11.63 -25.36 20.48
C GLU A 24 -10.35 -24.54 20.69
N ASN A 25 -9.29 -25.16 21.20
CA ASN A 25 -8.00 -24.50 21.38
C ASN A 25 -7.35 -24.07 20.05
N ILE A 26 -7.46 -24.89 19.01
CA ILE A 26 -7.01 -24.51 17.66
C ILE A 26 -7.83 -23.33 17.12
N LYS A 27 -9.15 -23.34 17.30
CA LYS A 27 -10.02 -22.24 16.87
C LYS A 27 -9.61 -20.93 17.53
N ASP A 28 -9.38 -20.93 18.84
CA ASP A 28 -8.95 -19.72 19.58
C ASP A 28 -7.58 -19.24 19.10
N THR A 29 -6.65 -20.16 18.83
CA THR A 29 -5.34 -19.83 18.25
C THR A 29 -5.47 -19.22 16.86
N VAL A 30 -6.32 -19.79 16.00
CA VAL A 30 -6.55 -19.30 14.64
C VAL A 30 -7.22 -17.93 14.66
N ASP A 31 -8.16 -17.67 15.55
CA ASP A 31 -8.81 -16.36 15.70
C ASP A 31 -7.78 -15.26 15.95
N VAL A 32 -6.85 -15.50 16.89
CA VAL A 32 -5.76 -14.58 17.22
C VAL A 32 -4.83 -14.36 16.02
N ILE A 33 -4.37 -15.43 15.36
CA ILE A 33 -3.46 -15.31 14.21
C ILE A 33 -4.15 -14.59 13.05
N LEU A 34 -5.44 -14.84 12.82
CA LEU A 34 -6.19 -14.21 11.75
C LEU A 34 -6.41 -12.72 12.02
N ALA A 35 -6.65 -12.33 13.27
CA ALA A 35 -6.71 -10.92 13.66
C ALA A 35 -5.38 -10.19 13.40
N PHE A 36 -4.26 -10.81 13.78
CA PHE A 36 -2.93 -10.24 13.51
C PHE A 36 -2.60 -10.20 12.01
N ALA A 37 -2.91 -11.27 11.28
CA ALA A 37 -2.72 -11.33 9.84
C ALA A 37 -3.55 -10.26 9.11
N GLY A 38 -4.80 -10.05 9.54
CA GLY A 38 -5.68 -9.02 9.01
C GLY A 38 -5.13 -7.62 9.26
N LEU A 39 -4.70 -7.33 10.50
CA LEU A 39 -4.12 -6.03 10.84
C LEU A 39 -2.80 -5.77 10.10
N PHE A 40 -1.92 -6.76 10.06
CA PHE A 40 -0.66 -6.68 9.32
C PHE A 40 -0.91 -6.44 7.83
N SER A 41 -1.84 -7.18 7.22
CA SER A 41 -2.21 -7.00 5.82
C SER A 41 -2.79 -5.62 5.56
N ALA A 42 -3.64 -5.10 6.44
CA ALA A 42 -4.16 -3.75 6.32
C ALA A 42 -3.05 -2.69 6.33
N ILE A 43 -2.08 -2.81 7.24
CA ILE A 43 -0.93 -1.90 7.31
C ILE A 43 -0.10 -1.99 6.02
N VAL A 44 0.19 -3.20 5.55
CA VAL A 44 0.95 -3.41 4.30
C VAL A 44 0.22 -2.80 3.10
N ILE A 45 -1.10 -3.00 2.99
CA ILE A 45 -1.92 -2.40 1.93
C ILE A 45 -1.85 -0.87 2.02
N THR A 46 -1.98 -0.27 3.20
CA THR A 46 -1.88 1.19 3.35
C THR A 46 -0.50 1.72 2.95
N LEU A 47 0.58 1.03 3.34
CA LEU A 47 1.93 1.39 2.95
C LEU A 47 2.06 1.36 1.42
N VAL A 48 1.65 0.26 0.78
CA VAL A 48 1.71 0.08 -0.68
C VAL A 48 0.89 1.15 -1.41
N VAL A 49 -0.30 1.49 -0.92
CA VAL A 49 -1.14 2.53 -1.54
C VAL A 49 -0.45 3.90 -1.45
N LEU A 50 0.07 4.26 -0.27
CA LEU A 50 0.73 5.55 -0.08
C LEU A 50 2.00 5.66 -0.93
N THR A 51 2.84 4.63 -0.95
CA THR A 51 4.09 4.64 -1.74
C THR A 51 3.83 4.58 -3.24
N ALA A 52 2.81 3.85 -3.69
CA ALA A 52 2.42 3.81 -5.10
C ALA A 52 2.00 5.20 -5.60
N THR A 53 1.27 5.98 -4.79
CA THR A 53 0.90 7.36 -5.15
C THR A 53 2.09 8.31 -5.17
N ALA A 54 3.10 8.10 -4.33
CA ALA A 54 4.32 8.92 -4.31
C ALA A 54 5.16 8.77 -5.59
N LEU A 55 5.12 7.61 -6.25
CA LEU A 55 5.80 7.38 -7.53
C LEU A 55 5.04 7.89 -8.77
N GLN A 56 3.80 8.37 -8.60
CA GLN A 56 3.02 8.90 -9.71
C GLN A 56 3.44 10.33 -10.06
N LEU A 57 3.09 10.75 -11.28
CA LEU A 57 3.31 12.12 -11.70
C LEU A 57 2.46 13.05 -10.85
N ASP A 58 3.10 14.01 -10.18
CA ASP A 58 2.43 15.07 -9.43
C ASP A 58 1.90 16.12 -10.42
N HIS A 59 0.71 15.85 -10.96
CA HIS A 59 -0.01 16.77 -11.84
C HIS A 59 -0.14 18.19 -11.25
N PRO A 60 -0.52 18.40 -9.98
CA PRO A 60 -0.54 19.74 -9.40
C PRO A 60 0.81 20.46 -9.49
N LYS A 61 1.92 19.77 -9.19
CA LYS A 61 3.28 20.34 -9.33
C LYS A 61 3.61 20.69 -10.77
N VAL A 62 3.30 19.81 -11.73
CA VAL A 62 3.47 20.07 -13.17
C VAL A 62 2.64 21.28 -13.62
N THR A 63 1.36 21.34 -13.23
CA THR A 63 0.47 22.48 -13.55
C THR A 63 1.01 23.78 -12.96
N ASN A 64 1.49 23.78 -11.72
CA ASN A 64 2.05 24.97 -11.09
C ASN A 64 3.30 25.47 -11.83
N ILE A 65 4.18 24.56 -12.26
CA ILE A 65 5.38 24.91 -13.04
C ILE A 65 5.00 25.53 -14.40
N LEU A 66 4.06 24.91 -15.12
CA LEU A 66 3.55 25.44 -16.39
C LEU A 66 2.85 26.79 -16.23
N LEU A 67 2.11 26.98 -15.14
CA LEU A 67 1.43 28.24 -14.85
C LEU A 67 2.43 29.36 -14.51
N MET A 68 3.49 29.04 -13.77
CA MET A 68 4.58 30.00 -13.52
C MET A 68 5.31 30.39 -14.82
N GLU A 69 5.55 29.43 -15.72
CA GLU A 69 6.10 29.71 -17.05
C GLU A 69 5.16 30.62 -17.86
N LEU A 70 3.86 30.33 -17.88
CA LEU A 70 2.87 31.16 -18.57
C LEU A 70 2.85 32.60 -18.02
N ILE A 71 2.90 32.77 -16.69
CA ILE A 71 2.97 34.09 -16.05
C ILE A 71 4.27 34.81 -16.44
N ALA A 72 5.40 34.10 -16.50
CA ALA A 72 6.67 34.68 -16.92
C ALA A 72 6.62 35.16 -18.38
N ILE A 73 6.04 34.35 -19.29
CA ILE A 73 5.80 34.72 -20.70
C ILE A 73 4.92 35.98 -20.77
N GLN A 74 3.80 36.01 -20.06
CA GLN A 74 2.90 37.16 -20.03
C GLN A 74 3.60 38.43 -19.55
N ARG A 75 4.43 38.35 -18.50
CA ARG A 75 5.19 39.49 -17.98
C ARG A 75 6.18 40.01 -19.02
N VAL A 76 6.97 39.13 -19.65
CA VAL A 76 7.97 39.52 -20.64
C VAL A 76 7.32 40.19 -21.85
N VAL A 77 6.23 39.62 -22.37
CA VAL A 77 5.45 40.19 -23.47
C VAL A 77 4.89 41.56 -23.10
N ALA A 78 4.34 41.72 -21.89
CA ALA A 78 3.81 43.00 -21.41
C ALA A 78 4.91 44.08 -21.26
N THR A 79 6.14 43.69 -20.94
CA THR A 79 7.29 44.60 -20.84
C THR A 79 8.01 44.84 -22.16
N GLY A 80 7.58 44.22 -23.27
CA GLY A 80 8.25 44.31 -24.56
C GLY A 80 9.62 43.59 -24.60
N GLY A 81 9.86 42.66 -23.68
CA GLY A 81 11.08 41.85 -23.61
C GLY A 81 11.06 40.67 -24.58
N SER A 82 12.18 39.93 -24.65
CA SER A 82 12.31 38.76 -25.51
C SER A 82 11.95 37.48 -24.77
N ILE A 83 11.06 36.66 -25.35
CA ILE A 83 10.58 35.38 -24.78
C ILE A 83 11.74 34.40 -24.52
N ASN A 84 12.83 34.51 -25.27
CA ASN A 84 14.04 33.67 -25.11
C ASN A 84 14.75 33.86 -23.75
N GLN A 85 14.37 34.87 -22.96
CA GLN A 85 14.90 35.08 -21.61
C GLN A 85 14.25 34.17 -20.56
N ILE A 86 13.17 33.47 -20.91
CA ILE A 86 12.43 32.58 -20.01
C ILE A 86 12.96 31.17 -20.18
N THR A 87 13.34 30.53 -19.07
CA THR A 87 13.69 29.12 -19.08
C THR A 87 12.42 28.29 -19.27
N PRO A 88 12.31 27.51 -20.36
CA PRO A 88 11.14 26.67 -20.59
C PRO A 88 11.06 25.56 -19.54
N SER A 89 9.84 25.14 -19.21
CA SER A 89 9.64 24.03 -18.28
C SER A 89 10.23 22.73 -18.84
N LEU A 90 10.87 21.97 -17.96
CA LEU A 90 11.34 20.61 -18.25
C LEU A 90 10.24 19.55 -18.10
N LEU A 91 9.05 19.97 -17.64
CA LEU A 91 7.91 19.13 -17.31
C LEU A 91 6.70 19.57 -18.15
N ASN A 92 5.94 18.61 -18.63
CA ASN A 92 4.73 18.80 -19.42
C ASN A 92 3.67 17.76 -19.03
N ALA A 93 2.48 17.84 -19.63
CA ALA A 93 1.36 16.94 -19.33
C ALA A 93 1.64 15.46 -19.67
N GLU A 94 2.61 15.19 -20.55
CA GLU A 94 2.99 13.84 -20.98
C GLU A 94 4.32 13.38 -20.36
N SER A 95 4.78 14.06 -19.31
CA SER A 95 6.02 13.70 -18.64
C SER A 95 5.90 12.33 -18.00
N PRO A 96 6.95 11.50 -18.05
CA PRO A 96 6.96 10.20 -17.40
C PRO A 96 6.61 10.29 -15.90
N SER A 97 5.98 9.26 -15.35
CA SER A 97 5.53 9.24 -13.94
C SER A 97 6.62 9.56 -12.92
N TYR A 98 7.87 9.21 -13.24
CA TYR A 98 9.03 9.45 -12.41
C TYR A 98 9.54 10.89 -12.40
N SER A 99 9.10 11.75 -13.32
CA SER A 99 9.69 13.07 -13.53
C SER A 99 9.48 14.04 -12.37
N THR A 100 8.52 13.75 -11.48
CA THR A 100 8.28 14.51 -10.24
C THR A 100 8.72 13.78 -8.98
N ALA A 101 9.06 12.50 -9.08
CA ALA A 101 9.43 11.64 -7.95
C ALA A 101 10.83 11.98 -7.42
N GLU A 102 11.00 11.97 -6.10
CA GLU A 102 12.27 12.24 -5.45
C GLU A 102 13.05 10.96 -5.15
N SER A 103 14.36 11.07 -4.92
CA SER A 103 15.20 9.90 -4.59
C SER A 103 14.64 9.13 -3.39
N THR A 104 14.03 9.82 -2.43
CA THR A 104 13.40 9.21 -1.25
C THR A 104 12.23 8.30 -1.60
N ASP A 105 11.43 8.63 -2.62
CA ASP A 105 10.27 7.84 -3.03
C ASP A 105 10.73 6.47 -3.58
N TYR A 106 11.86 6.45 -4.30
CA TYR A 106 12.49 5.21 -4.76
C TYR A 106 13.04 4.37 -3.61
N TRP A 107 13.72 4.98 -2.65
CA TRP A 107 14.29 4.24 -1.52
C TRP A 107 13.22 3.60 -0.65
N VAL A 108 12.11 4.30 -0.41
CA VAL A 108 10.99 3.78 0.39
C VAL A 108 10.26 2.64 -0.34
N ASN A 109 10.22 2.65 -1.68
CA ASN A 109 9.56 1.62 -2.49
C ASN A 109 10.49 0.46 -2.91
N GLY A 110 11.80 0.60 -2.74
CA GLY A 110 12.80 -0.42 -3.09
C GLY A 110 13.22 -1.33 -1.92
N LEU A 111 12.76 -1.03 -0.71
CA LEU A 111 12.94 -1.81 0.53
C LEU A 111 11.89 -2.91 0.65
#